data_AF-A0ABD1BCZ4-F1
#
_entry.id   AF-A0ABD1BCZ4-F1
#
_cell.length_a   1.000
_cell.length_b   1.000
_cell.length_c   1.000
_cell.angle_alpha   90.00
_cell.angle_beta   90.00
_cell.angle_gamma   90.00
#
_symmetry.space_group_name_H-M   'P 1'
#
loop_
_entity.id
_entity.type
_entity.pdbx_description
1 polymer ?
#
loop_
_entity_poly.entity_id
_entity_poly.type
_entity_poly.pdbx_seq_one_letter_code
_entity_poly.pdbx_strand_id
1 'polypeptide(L)'
;MTERLPLFFLLASHLFVSGILSTSILNIENKCNNTIWPVLFSWQPSQVSPSGFALRSGEARAIDAPSSWDGLISARTLCSNSTGKFTCITGDCESGKIECPGKYSWAPVTYLYFKINVGGTNSYKISLEYGYNLPVWVSPSQSTSGTCMSSGCMVDLDKTCPDNLKKFSRGNLNTCSSACQKSGSSEDCCTGSFKLKQTCKPSQYVQNFERACPSAYTYAFGDNNIIFTCSNTTNYVITFCPSSIPNITSSSMAPLPEPKDNSQRKIKAILGGLLAAVVVLIITVVIAVVVRAKNARKKSVFSEENSQMRRKKKSQSYIPMISESELLLSILFCHLKKQ
;
A
#
# COMPACT_ATOMS: atom_id res chain seq x y z
N MET A 1 -6.51 -2.54 -49.51
CA MET A 1 -6.64 -3.52 -48.40
C MET A 1 -5.95 -2.97 -47.14
N THR A 2 -6.14 -1.67 -46.84
CA THR A 2 -5.09 -0.88 -46.15
C THR A 2 -5.58 -0.15 -44.90
N GLU A 3 -6.90 -0.13 -44.65
CA GLU A 3 -7.49 0.62 -43.52
C GLU A 3 -7.68 -0.19 -42.23
N ARG A 4 -7.47 -1.52 -42.25
CA ARG A 4 -7.59 -2.35 -41.04
C ARG A 4 -6.35 -2.31 -40.14
N LEU A 5 -5.21 -1.87 -40.66
CA LEU A 5 -3.94 -1.84 -39.94
C LEU A 5 -3.90 -0.89 -38.72
N PRO A 6 -4.41 0.37 -38.77
CA PRO A 6 -4.40 1.26 -37.60
C PRO A 6 -5.27 0.75 -36.42
N LEU A 7 -6.33 0.00 -36.70
CA LEU A 7 -7.21 -0.55 -35.66
C LEU A 7 -6.48 -1.58 -34.78
N PHE A 8 -5.66 -2.44 -35.38
CA PHE A 8 -4.84 -3.41 -34.64
C PHE A 8 -3.78 -2.74 -33.75
N PHE A 9 -3.18 -1.63 -34.20
CA PHE A 9 -2.24 -0.86 -33.37
C PHE A 9 -2.92 -0.17 -32.17
N LEU A 10 -4.18 0.26 -32.32
CA LEU A 10 -4.97 0.82 -31.21
C LEU A 10 -5.39 -0.27 -30.20
N LEU A 11 -5.84 -1.45 -30.65
CA LEU A 11 -6.11 -2.56 -29.72
C LEU A 11 -4.84 -3.04 -29.00
N ALA A 12 -3.72 -3.14 -29.72
CA ALA A 12 -2.44 -3.52 -29.10
C ALA A 12 -1.96 -2.47 -28.07
N SER A 13 -2.16 -1.17 -28.34
CA SER A 13 -1.78 -0.13 -27.36
C SER A 13 -2.66 -0.15 -26.10
N HIS A 14 -3.93 -0.53 -26.21
CA HIS A 14 -4.79 -0.75 -25.03
C HIS A 14 -4.39 -1.99 -24.22
N LEU A 15 -3.95 -3.08 -24.87
CA LEU A 15 -3.45 -4.28 -24.17
C LEU A 15 -2.15 -4.01 -23.38
N PHE A 16 -1.31 -3.07 -23.83
CA PHE A 16 -0.07 -2.68 -23.14
C PHE A 16 -0.24 -1.66 -21.99
N VAL A 17 -1.45 -1.15 -21.73
CA VAL A 17 -1.75 -0.27 -20.57
C VAL A 17 -2.31 -1.06 -19.37
N SER A 18 -2.37 -2.39 -19.48
CA SER A 18 -2.47 -3.29 -18.32
C SER A 18 -1.14 -3.31 -17.56
N GLY A 19 -0.72 -2.15 -17.03
CA GLY A 19 0.33 -2.09 -16.03
C GLY A 19 -0.12 -2.95 -14.86
N ILE A 20 0.65 -3.99 -14.55
CA ILE A 20 0.40 -4.83 -13.38
C ILE A 20 0.54 -3.91 -12.17
N LEU A 21 -0.60 -3.48 -11.63
CA LEU A 21 -0.64 -2.81 -10.34
C LEU A 21 -0.07 -3.80 -9.34
N SER A 22 1.03 -3.45 -8.68
CA SER A 22 1.57 -4.25 -7.57
C SER A 22 0.63 -4.15 -6.38
N THR A 23 -0.44 -4.95 -6.43
CA THR A 23 -1.40 -5.15 -5.34
C THR A 23 -0.90 -6.26 -4.44
N SER A 24 -0.80 -5.98 -3.14
CA SER A 24 -0.58 -7.04 -2.16
C SER A 24 -1.90 -7.73 -1.87
N ILE A 25 -1.92 -9.05 -1.99
CA ILE A 25 -3.06 -9.87 -1.60
C ILE A 25 -3.04 -10.04 -0.09
N LEU A 26 -4.14 -9.66 0.56
CA LEU A 26 -4.40 -9.90 1.98
C LEU A 26 -5.43 -11.03 2.09
N ASN A 27 -4.95 -12.25 2.30
CA ASN A 27 -5.81 -13.42 2.51
C ASN A 27 -6.24 -13.49 3.97
N ILE A 28 -7.49 -13.14 4.27
CA ILE A 28 -8.05 -13.11 5.61
C ILE A 28 -8.78 -14.44 5.87
N GLU A 29 -8.37 -15.16 6.90
CA GLU A 29 -8.90 -16.48 7.28
C GLU A 29 -9.57 -16.44 8.65
N ASN A 30 -10.70 -17.15 8.78
CA ASN A 30 -11.35 -17.41 10.06
C ASN A 30 -11.12 -18.88 10.47
N LYS A 31 -10.30 -19.10 11.50
CA LYS A 31 -10.17 -20.41 12.17
C LYS A 31 -10.89 -20.46 13.53
N CYS A 32 -11.64 -19.41 13.88
CA CYS A 32 -12.50 -19.41 15.05
C CYS A 32 -13.69 -20.35 14.85
N ASN A 33 -14.22 -20.95 15.92
CA ASN A 33 -15.41 -21.83 15.88
C ASN A 33 -16.71 -21.09 15.48
N ASN A 34 -16.70 -19.76 15.46
CA ASN A 34 -17.85 -18.92 15.17
C ASN A 34 -17.61 -18.09 13.91
N THR A 35 -18.69 -17.62 13.27
CA THR A 35 -18.59 -16.59 12.23
C THR A 35 -18.00 -15.31 12.82
N ILE A 36 -17.04 -14.71 12.12
CA ILE A 36 -16.52 -13.37 12.40
C ILE A 36 -16.92 -12.44 11.26
N TRP A 37 -16.90 -11.14 11.52
CA TRP A 37 -17.13 -10.13 10.49
C TRP A 37 -15.95 -9.18 10.41
N PRO A 38 -14.94 -9.47 9.56
CA PRO A 38 -13.80 -8.59 9.38
C PRO A 38 -14.23 -7.17 9.01
N VAL A 39 -13.40 -6.21 9.43
CA VAL A 39 -13.52 -4.78 9.15
C VAL A 39 -12.20 -4.33 8.55
N LEU A 40 -12.27 -3.69 7.39
CA LEU A 40 -11.14 -3.08 6.71
C LEU A 40 -11.41 -1.59 6.63
N PHE A 41 -10.61 -0.82 7.38
CA PHE A 41 -10.71 0.63 7.39
C PHE A 41 -9.52 1.22 6.61
N SER A 42 -9.81 2.18 5.74
CA SER A 42 -8.82 2.90 4.93
C SER A 42 -8.69 4.35 5.37
N TRP A 43 -7.47 4.79 5.68
CA TRP A 43 -7.17 6.22 5.64
C TRP A 43 -7.14 6.70 4.17
N GLN A 44 -7.47 7.97 3.95
CA GLN A 44 -7.47 8.58 2.62
C GLN A 44 -6.03 8.72 2.09
N PRO A 45 -5.79 8.60 0.76
CA PRO A 45 -6.78 8.55 -0.32
C PRO A 45 -7.21 7.14 -0.75
N SER A 46 -6.40 6.10 -0.53
CA SER A 46 -6.63 4.76 -1.10
C SER A 46 -7.67 3.96 -0.31
N GLN A 47 -8.83 3.71 -0.91
CA GLN A 47 -9.91 2.92 -0.29
C GLN A 47 -9.85 1.45 -0.71
N VAL A 48 -10.02 0.53 0.24
CA VAL A 48 -10.16 -0.91 -0.02
C VAL A 48 -11.65 -1.31 0.02
N SER A 49 -12.04 -2.32 -0.76
CA SER A 49 -13.40 -2.83 -0.80
C SER A 49 -13.39 -4.37 -0.86
N PRO A 50 -14.30 -5.06 -0.13
CA PRO A 50 -15.25 -4.56 0.86
C PRO A 50 -14.57 -3.97 2.13
N SER A 51 -15.25 -3.02 2.78
CA SER A 51 -14.86 -2.46 4.10
C SER A 51 -15.35 -3.31 5.27
N GLY A 52 -16.29 -4.24 5.02
CA GLY A 52 -16.64 -5.28 5.96
C GLY A 52 -17.44 -6.40 5.31
N PHE A 53 -17.26 -7.64 5.78
CA PHE A 53 -17.94 -8.82 5.24
C PHE A 53 -18.16 -9.87 6.34
N ALA A 54 -18.96 -10.90 6.06
CA ALA A 54 -19.08 -12.09 6.90
C ALA A 54 -18.05 -13.14 6.46
N LEU A 55 -17.43 -13.83 7.43
CA LEU A 55 -16.50 -14.93 7.20
C LEU A 55 -16.79 -16.06 8.20
N ARG A 56 -17.36 -17.18 7.74
CA ARG A 56 -17.74 -18.32 8.59
C ARG A 56 -16.51 -19.08 9.07
N SER A 57 -16.70 -19.97 10.04
CA SER A 57 -15.62 -20.85 10.52
C SER A 57 -15.04 -21.66 9.37
N GLY A 58 -13.71 -21.66 9.22
CA GLY A 58 -12.98 -22.34 8.15
C GLY A 58 -12.86 -21.55 6.84
N GLU A 59 -13.65 -20.49 6.63
CA GLU A 59 -13.60 -19.70 5.39
C GLU A 59 -12.38 -18.76 5.33
N ALA A 60 -11.97 -18.46 4.10
CA ALA A 60 -10.94 -17.48 3.78
C ALA A 60 -11.43 -16.54 2.66
N ARG A 61 -10.92 -15.30 2.65
CA ARG A 61 -11.17 -14.31 1.59
C ARG A 61 -9.90 -13.55 1.26
N ALA A 62 -9.49 -13.62 0.00
CA ALA A 62 -8.49 -12.72 -0.56
C ALA A 62 -9.07 -11.31 -0.76
N ILE A 63 -8.30 -10.30 -0.37
CA ILE A 63 -8.57 -8.88 -0.63
C ILE A 63 -7.36 -8.29 -1.35
N ASP A 64 -7.60 -7.67 -2.50
CA ASP A 64 -6.56 -6.94 -3.22
C ASP A 64 -6.37 -5.56 -2.58
N ALA A 65 -5.27 -5.37 -1.85
CA ALA A 65 -4.94 -4.07 -1.29
C ALA A 65 -4.38 -3.15 -2.39
N PRO A 66 -4.96 -1.96 -2.60
CA PRO A 66 -4.44 -1.03 -3.60
C PRO A 66 -3.05 -0.51 -3.21
N SER A 67 -2.28 -0.06 -4.19
CA SER A 67 -1.01 0.62 -3.96
C SER A 67 -1.20 1.87 -3.10
N SER A 68 -0.28 2.10 -2.16
CA SER A 68 -0.34 3.18 -1.18
C SER A 68 -1.57 3.10 -0.25
N TRP A 69 -2.09 1.89 0.02
CA TRP A 69 -3.09 1.69 1.05
C TRP A 69 -2.47 1.85 2.44
N ASP A 70 -3.03 2.76 3.24
CA ASP A 70 -2.76 2.89 4.67
C ASP A 70 -4.08 2.57 5.37
N GLY A 71 -4.10 1.55 6.22
CA GLY A 71 -5.34 1.05 6.79
C GLY A 71 -5.17 0.13 7.98
N LEU A 72 -6.29 -0.29 8.54
CA LEU A 72 -6.33 -1.31 9.58
C LEU A 72 -7.32 -2.43 9.25
N ILE A 73 -7.07 -3.58 9.85
CA ILE A 73 -7.91 -4.75 9.83
C ILE A 73 -8.22 -5.14 11.28
N SER A 74 -9.49 -5.38 11.57
CA SER A 74 -9.96 -5.99 12.81
C SER A 74 -11.11 -6.96 12.47
N ALA A 75 -11.69 -7.63 13.48
CA ALA A 75 -12.87 -8.44 13.25
C ALA A 75 -13.89 -8.34 14.38
N ARG A 76 -15.16 -8.24 13.98
CA ARG A 76 -16.33 -8.21 14.86
C ARG A 76 -16.79 -9.62 15.20
N THR A 77 -17.44 -9.78 16.36
CA THR A 77 -18.01 -11.05 16.80
C THR A 77 -19.42 -10.88 17.37
N LEU A 78 -20.15 -12.00 17.45
CA LEU A 78 -21.50 -12.08 18.02
C LEU A 78 -22.50 -11.12 17.36
N CYS A 79 -22.39 -10.93 16.05
CA CYS A 79 -23.23 -10.00 15.29
C CYS A 79 -24.63 -10.55 15.01
N SER A 80 -25.60 -9.65 14.87
CA SER A 80 -26.99 -9.94 14.53
C SER A 80 -27.55 -8.85 13.60
N ASN A 81 -28.62 -9.20 12.85
CA ASN A 81 -29.47 -8.24 12.13
C ASN A 81 -30.94 -8.33 12.58
N SER A 82 -31.20 -8.94 13.75
CA SER A 82 -32.56 -9.26 14.24
C SER A 82 -33.42 -8.03 14.54
N THR A 83 -32.83 -6.86 14.70
CA THR A 83 -33.50 -5.58 15.00
C THR A 83 -33.67 -4.69 13.76
N GLY A 84 -33.42 -5.22 12.56
CA GLY A 84 -33.41 -4.44 11.31
C GLY A 84 -32.18 -3.54 11.11
N LYS A 85 -31.23 -3.60 12.04
CA LYS A 85 -29.88 -3.01 11.92
C LYS A 85 -28.85 -4.10 12.21
N PHE A 86 -27.77 -4.12 11.44
CA PHE A 86 -26.64 -5.00 11.73
C PHE A 86 -25.82 -4.41 12.87
N THR A 87 -25.70 -5.15 13.98
CA THR A 87 -24.91 -4.76 15.16
C THR A 87 -24.13 -5.94 15.72
N CYS A 88 -23.01 -5.65 16.36
CA CYS A 88 -22.10 -6.63 16.96
C CYS A 88 -21.85 -6.32 18.44
N ILE A 89 -21.50 -7.35 19.21
CA ILE A 89 -21.13 -7.15 20.62
C ILE A 89 -19.70 -6.64 20.75
N THR A 90 -18.79 -7.12 19.90
CA THR A 90 -17.37 -6.70 19.92
C THR A 90 -17.00 -6.07 18.59
N GLY A 91 -16.30 -4.93 18.62
CA GLY A 91 -15.76 -4.28 17.43
C GLY A 91 -16.77 -3.57 16.54
N ASP A 92 -18.01 -3.38 17.00
CA ASP A 92 -19.04 -2.75 16.18
C ASP A 92 -18.59 -1.37 15.65
N CYS A 93 -18.85 -1.12 14.37
CA CYS A 93 -18.46 0.11 13.70
C CYS A 93 -19.60 1.13 13.60
N GLU A 94 -20.74 0.87 14.27
CA GLU A 94 -21.91 1.73 14.41
C GLU A 94 -22.57 2.15 13.08
N SER A 95 -22.20 1.50 11.96
CA SER A 95 -22.75 1.77 10.62
C SER A 95 -24.18 1.24 10.43
N GLY A 96 -24.63 0.35 11.32
CA GLY A 96 -25.87 -0.42 11.17
C GLY A 96 -25.84 -1.44 10.02
N LYS A 97 -24.67 -1.70 9.41
CA LYS A 97 -24.47 -2.52 8.21
C LYS A 97 -23.24 -3.44 8.37
N ILE A 98 -23.15 -4.45 7.50
CA ILE A 98 -21.95 -5.30 7.43
C ILE A 98 -20.74 -4.47 6.94
N GLU A 99 -20.92 -3.60 5.96
CA GLU A 99 -19.90 -2.61 5.55
C GLU A 99 -19.65 -1.57 6.66
N CYS A 100 -18.40 -1.14 6.84
CA CYS A 100 -17.95 -0.16 7.84
C CYS A 100 -17.25 1.05 7.18
N PRO A 101 -17.96 1.87 6.38
CA PRO A 101 -17.34 2.91 5.58
C PRO A 101 -16.93 4.15 6.40
N GLY A 102 -15.66 4.54 6.30
CA GLY A 102 -15.18 5.93 6.47
C GLY A 102 -15.28 6.57 7.86
N LYS A 103 -15.93 5.94 8.83
CA LYS A 103 -15.95 6.35 10.24
C LYS A 103 -15.67 5.13 11.10
N TYR A 104 -14.75 5.29 12.03
CA TYR A 104 -14.40 4.25 13.00
C TYR A 104 -14.10 4.92 14.34
N SER A 105 -14.74 4.44 15.40
CA SER A 105 -14.37 4.73 16.77
C SER A 105 -13.52 3.58 17.28
N TRP A 106 -12.49 3.86 18.08
CA TRP A 106 -11.67 2.81 18.66
C TRP A 106 -12.54 1.92 19.54
N ALA A 107 -12.69 0.67 19.13
CA ALA A 107 -13.30 -0.40 19.92
C ALA A 107 -12.21 -1.23 20.63
N PRO A 108 -12.54 -1.92 21.74
CA PRO A 108 -11.62 -2.85 22.41
C PRO A 108 -11.46 -4.15 21.61
N VAL A 109 -10.74 -4.09 20.50
CA VAL A 109 -10.47 -5.23 19.62
C VAL A 109 -9.00 -5.30 19.25
N THR A 110 -8.57 -6.47 18.79
CA THR A 110 -7.22 -6.68 18.26
C THR A 110 -7.13 -6.01 16.88
N TYR A 111 -6.15 -5.12 16.69
CA TYR A 111 -5.93 -4.42 15.42
C TYR A 111 -4.68 -4.89 14.70
N LEU A 112 -4.76 -4.93 13.38
CA LEU A 112 -3.65 -5.10 12.46
C LEU A 112 -3.55 -3.84 11.59
N TYR A 113 -2.55 -3.01 11.81
CA TYR A 113 -2.30 -1.85 10.94
C TYR A 113 -1.43 -2.31 9.76
N PHE A 114 -1.75 -1.84 8.57
CA PHE A 114 -1.04 -2.15 7.32
C PHE A 114 -0.75 -0.87 6.55
N LYS A 115 0.44 -0.82 5.96
CA LYS A 115 0.84 0.16 4.94
C LYS A 115 1.37 -0.62 3.74
N ILE A 116 0.65 -0.59 2.62
CA ILE A 116 1.00 -1.34 1.40
C ILE A 116 1.55 -0.36 0.37
N ASN A 117 2.81 -0.56 -0.01
CA ASN A 117 3.57 0.25 -0.95
C ASN A 117 3.58 1.76 -0.63
N VAL A 118 3.53 2.10 0.66
CA VAL A 118 3.64 3.49 1.14
C VAL A 118 5.12 3.79 1.33
N GLY A 119 5.71 4.60 0.43
CA GLY A 119 7.15 4.85 0.42
C GLY A 119 7.98 3.74 -0.22
N GLY A 120 7.37 2.87 -1.03
CA GLY A 120 8.07 1.82 -1.79
C GLY A 120 8.25 0.48 -1.06
N THR A 121 7.80 0.36 0.19
CA THR A 121 7.81 -0.88 0.98
C THR A 121 6.43 -1.19 1.55
N ASN A 122 6.24 -2.43 1.99
CA ASN A 122 5.09 -2.80 2.80
C ASN A 122 5.49 -2.82 4.28
N SER A 123 4.57 -2.49 5.18
CA SER A 123 4.75 -2.73 6.61
C SER A 123 3.44 -3.08 7.30
N TYR A 124 3.56 -3.78 8.43
CA TYR A 124 2.42 -4.08 9.30
C TYR A 124 2.81 -4.06 10.78
N LYS A 125 1.83 -3.85 11.66
CA LYS A 125 1.97 -4.02 13.12
C LYS A 125 0.69 -4.56 13.74
N ILE A 126 0.82 -5.33 14.82
CA ILE A 126 -0.28 -5.73 15.69
C ILE A 126 -0.41 -4.69 16.81
N SER A 127 -1.62 -4.28 17.14
CA SER A 127 -1.90 -3.32 18.22
C SER A 127 -3.04 -3.79 19.11
N LEU A 128 -2.83 -3.64 20.41
CA LEU A 128 -3.74 -3.93 21.51
C LEU A 128 -4.01 -2.68 22.36
N GLU A 129 -3.66 -1.49 21.84
CA GLU A 129 -3.75 -0.18 22.49
C GLU A 129 -5.12 0.11 23.10
N TYR A 130 -6.19 -0.33 22.43
CA TYR A 130 -7.58 -0.15 22.86
C TYR A 130 -8.21 -1.41 23.46
N GLY A 131 -7.65 -2.60 23.22
CA GLY A 131 -8.18 -3.85 23.76
C GLY A 131 -7.73 -5.09 22.99
N TYR A 132 -8.37 -6.21 23.32
CA TYR A 132 -8.21 -7.51 22.68
C TYR A 132 -9.56 -8.22 22.67
N ASN A 133 -9.96 -8.79 21.53
CA ASN A 133 -11.18 -9.62 21.42
C ASN A 133 -10.92 -10.97 20.73
N LEU A 134 -9.97 -11.04 19.81
CA LEU A 134 -9.66 -12.23 19.04
C LEU A 134 -8.14 -12.46 18.95
N PRO A 135 -7.67 -13.72 18.98
CA PRO A 135 -6.31 -14.06 18.62
C PRO A 135 -6.07 -13.83 17.13
N VAL A 136 -4.86 -13.36 16.79
CA VAL A 136 -4.45 -13.08 15.41
C VAL A 136 -3.05 -13.61 15.12
N TRP A 137 -2.82 -13.99 13.86
CA TRP A 137 -1.50 -14.26 13.30
C TRP A 137 -1.41 -13.67 11.89
N VAL A 138 -0.26 -13.07 11.57
CA VAL A 138 0.07 -12.54 10.25
C VAL A 138 1.31 -13.27 9.74
N SER A 139 1.20 -13.85 8.54
CA SER A 139 2.30 -14.55 7.87
C SER A 139 2.56 -13.92 6.49
N PRO A 140 3.68 -13.20 6.29
CA PRO A 140 4.07 -12.70 4.97
C PRO A 140 4.54 -13.85 4.07
N SER A 141 4.20 -13.79 2.78
CA SER A 141 4.59 -14.78 1.76
C SER A 141 6.09 -14.84 1.49
N GLN A 142 6.81 -13.76 1.81
CA GLN A 142 8.26 -13.65 1.74
C GLN A 142 8.77 -13.33 3.15
N SER A 143 9.02 -14.35 3.96
CA SER A 143 9.52 -14.18 5.32
C SER A 143 11.05 -14.05 5.32
N THR A 144 11.57 -12.84 5.46
CA THR A 144 13.01 -12.57 5.56
C THR A 144 13.42 -12.30 7.00
N SER A 145 14.47 -12.99 7.46
CA SER A 145 15.01 -12.84 8.82
C SER A 145 15.31 -11.37 9.14
N GLY A 146 14.86 -10.91 10.31
CA GLY A 146 15.16 -9.59 10.86
C GLY A 146 14.15 -8.47 10.58
N THR A 147 13.35 -8.53 9.51
CA THR A 147 12.45 -7.40 9.14
C THR A 147 11.03 -7.83 8.77
N CYS A 148 10.88 -8.79 7.87
CA CYS A 148 9.59 -9.28 7.39
C CYS A 148 9.32 -10.66 8.01
N MET A 149 9.02 -10.67 9.31
CA MET A 149 8.75 -11.90 10.06
C MET A 149 7.25 -12.20 10.11
N SER A 150 6.89 -13.43 10.47
CA SER A 150 5.51 -13.74 10.92
C SER A 150 5.35 -13.33 12.39
N SER A 151 4.18 -12.85 12.79
CA SER A 151 3.90 -12.41 14.16
C SER A 151 2.42 -12.52 14.49
N GLY A 152 2.07 -12.58 15.76
CA GLY A 152 0.69 -12.64 16.22
C GLY A 152 0.55 -12.37 17.71
N CYS A 153 -0.68 -12.37 18.19
CA CYS A 153 -0.99 -12.32 19.62
C CYS A 153 -2.10 -13.31 19.95
N MET A 154 -1.80 -14.26 20.83
CA MET A 154 -2.68 -15.30 21.31
C MET A 154 -2.56 -15.34 22.83
N VAL A 155 -3.63 -14.99 23.54
CA VAL A 155 -3.63 -14.99 25.02
C VAL A 155 -4.84 -15.72 25.56
N ASP A 156 -4.67 -16.29 26.74
CA ASP A 156 -5.77 -16.71 27.59
C ASP A 156 -6.34 -15.46 28.29
N LEU A 157 -7.52 -15.01 27.84
CA LEU A 157 -8.13 -13.79 28.37
C LEU A 157 -8.45 -13.86 29.86
N ASP A 158 -8.74 -15.03 30.42
CA ASP A 158 -9.06 -15.18 31.84
C ASP A 158 -7.83 -14.96 32.72
N LYS A 159 -6.65 -15.33 32.21
CA LYS A 159 -5.34 -15.12 32.87
C LYS A 159 -4.70 -13.76 32.59
N THR A 160 -4.83 -13.25 31.37
CA THR A 160 -4.10 -12.04 30.93
C THR A 160 -4.88 -10.75 31.20
N CYS A 161 -6.21 -10.76 31.08
CA CYS A 161 -7.02 -9.55 31.28
C CYS A 161 -7.22 -9.24 32.78
N PRO A 162 -6.92 -8.01 33.25
CA PRO A 162 -7.29 -7.59 34.60
C PRO A 162 -8.82 -7.61 34.80
N ASP A 163 -9.29 -8.05 35.97
CA ASP A 163 -10.74 -8.31 36.19
C ASP A 163 -11.62 -7.07 35.99
N ASN A 164 -11.13 -5.88 36.35
CA ASN A 164 -11.85 -4.62 36.14
C ASN A 164 -11.93 -4.18 34.67
N LEU A 165 -11.29 -4.90 33.74
CA LEU A 165 -11.24 -4.64 32.30
C LEU A 165 -11.88 -5.75 31.44
N LYS A 166 -12.25 -6.87 32.07
CA LYS A 166 -12.99 -7.98 31.44
C LYS A 166 -14.38 -7.52 30.99
N LYS A 167 -14.74 -7.81 29.73
CA LYS A 167 -16.07 -7.55 29.15
C LYS A 167 -16.71 -8.88 28.75
N PHE A 168 -17.77 -9.22 29.48
CA PHE A 168 -18.53 -10.45 29.30
C PHE A 168 -19.73 -10.23 28.37
N SER A 169 -20.05 -11.23 27.55
CA SER A 169 -21.34 -11.31 26.84
C SER A 169 -21.85 -12.73 26.79
N ARG A 170 -23.16 -12.91 26.91
CA ARG A 170 -23.81 -14.23 26.93
C ARG A 170 -23.12 -15.21 27.90
N GLY A 171 -22.71 -14.73 29.08
CA GLY A 171 -22.01 -15.50 30.11
C GLY A 171 -20.52 -15.82 29.84
N ASN A 172 -19.95 -15.38 28.72
CA ASN A 172 -18.57 -15.69 28.31
C ASN A 172 -17.69 -14.44 28.31
N LEU A 173 -16.40 -14.58 28.64
CA LEU A 173 -15.41 -13.51 28.45
C LEU A 173 -15.07 -13.39 26.96
N ASN A 174 -15.47 -12.30 26.31
CA ASN A 174 -15.26 -12.13 24.87
C ASN A 174 -14.29 -11.00 24.52
N THR A 175 -13.93 -10.15 25.48
CA THR A 175 -13.12 -8.95 25.22
C THR A 175 -12.43 -8.48 26.49
N CYS A 176 -11.20 -8.01 26.34
CA CYS A 176 -10.52 -7.19 27.33
C CYS A 176 -10.44 -5.75 26.81
N SER A 177 -10.90 -4.79 27.60
CA SER A 177 -10.72 -3.36 27.30
C SER A 177 -9.32 -2.93 27.75
N SER A 178 -8.62 -2.07 27.01
CA SER A 178 -7.50 -1.36 27.62
C SER A 178 -8.02 -0.33 28.64
N ALA A 179 -7.12 0.16 29.51
CA ALA A 179 -7.45 1.21 30.47
C ALA A 179 -7.91 2.49 29.74
N CYS A 180 -7.16 2.93 28.71
CA CYS A 180 -7.51 4.06 27.86
C CYS A 180 -8.92 3.92 27.27
N GLN A 181 -9.24 2.74 26.72
CA GLN A 181 -10.54 2.48 26.12
C GLN A 181 -11.70 2.44 27.13
N LYS A 182 -11.41 2.22 28.42
CA LYS A 182 -12.42 2.22 29.48
C LYS A 182 -12.65 3.62 30.07
N SER A 183 -11.59 4.39 30.30
CA SER A 183 -11.64 5.67 31.02
C SER A 183 -11.68 6.88 30.09
N GLY A 184 -11.09 6.81 28.90
CA GLY A 184 -10.78 7.95 28.05
C GLY A 184 -9.83 8.97 28.71
N SER A 185 -9.18 8.60 29.83
CA SER A 185 -8.40 9.55 30.63
C SER A 185 -7.09 9.93 29.94
N SER A 186 -6.64 11.16 30.14
CA SER A 186 -5.35 11.60 29.59
C SER A 186 -4.18 10.77 30.12
N GLU A 187 -4.27 10.25 31.35
CA GLU A 187 -3.26 9.40 31.96
C GLU A 187 -3.20 8.02 31.29
N ASP A 188 -4.33 7.32 31.20
CA ASP A 188 -4.40 5.98 30.61
C ASP A 188 -4.09 5.97 29.10
N CYS A 189 -4.42 7.06 28.41
CA CYS A 189 -4.19 7.25 26.97
C CYS A 189 -2.86 7.96 26.63
N CYS A 190 -2.01 8.29 27.61
CA CYS A 190 -0.78 9.07 27.43
C CYS A 190 -0.94 10.39 26.66
N THR A 191 -2.04 11.13 26.85
CA THR A 191 -2.33 12.40 26.18
C THR A 191 -2.20 13.61 27.12
N GLY A 192 -2.35 14.83 26.60
CA GLY A 192 -2.22 16.06 27.38
C GLY A 192 -0.87 16.16 28.12
N SER A 193 -0.91 16.28 29.45
CA SER A 193 0.26 16.30 30.35
C SER A 193 1.00 14.95 30.47
N PHE A 194 0.41 13.87 29.98
CA PHE A 194 0.94 12.50 30.05
C PHE A 194 1.66 12.08 28.76
N LYS A 195 2.06 13.03 27.91
CA LYS A 195 2.79 12.77 26.65
C LYS A 195 4.28 12.38 26.83
N LEU A 196 4.71 11.97 28.03
CA LEU A 196 6.10 11.61 28.33
C LEU A 196 6.16 10.28 29.11
N LYS A 197 7.19 9.45 28.86
CA LYS A 197 7.43 8.16 29.57
C LYS A 197 7.58 8.34 31.09
N GLN A 198 7.96 9.53 31.55
CA GLN A 198 8.02 9.89 32.97
C GLN A 198 6.63 10.05 33.58
N THR A 199 5.65 10.60 32.87
CA THR A 199 4.32 10.91 33.39
C THR A 199 3.29 9.81 33.07
N CYS A 200 3.25 9.24 31.86
CA CYS A 200 2.38 8.10 31.57
C CYS A 200 2.99 6.78 32.09
N LYS A 201 2.34 6.15 33.07
CA LYS A 201 2.77 4.86 33.62
C LYS A 201 2.05 3.68 32.96
N PRO A 202 2.73 2.54 32.73
CA PRO A 202 2.09 1.36 32.16
C PRO A 202 1.11 0.74 33.16
N SER A 203 -0.17 0.65 32.80
CA SER A 203 -1.21 0.01 33.60
C SER A 203 -1.00 -1.52 33.70
N GLN A 204 -1.73 -2.19 34.59
CA GLN A 204 -1.67 -3.65 34.72
C GLN A 204 -2.04 -4.38 33.42
N TYR A 205 -2.96 -3.81 32.62
CA TYR A 205 -3.28 -4.29 31.27
C TYR A 205 -2.03 -4.32 30.39
N VAL A 206 -1.31 -3.19 30.31
CA VAL A 206 -0.09 -3.06 29.52
C VAL A 206 0.93 -4.12 29.94
N GLN A 207 1.27 -4.18 31.23
CA GLN A 207 2.28 -5.10 31.76
C GLN A 207 1.95 -6.58 31.49
N ASN A 208 0.66 -6.95 31.54
CA ASN A 208 0.22 -8.31 31.25
C ASN A 208 0.29 -8.64 29.75
N PHE A 209 -0.19 -7.73 28.89
CA PHE A 209 -0.23 -7.96 27.45
C PHE A 209 1.15 -7.83 26.78
N GLU A 210 2.06 -6.99 27.28
CA GLU A 210 3.46 -6.99 26.83
C GLU A 210 4.16 -8.32 27.10
N ARG A 211 3.97 -8.88 28.31
CA ARG A 211 4.56 -10.17 28.70
C ARG A 211 4.01 -11.32 27.85
N ALA A 212 2.72 -11.28 27.52
CA ALA A 212 2.05 -12.32 26.74
C ALA A 212 2.25 -12.18 25.22
N CYS A 213 2.37 -10.95 24.72
CA CYS A 213 2.51 -10.61 23.30
C CYS A 213 3.59 -9.53 23.09
N PRO A 214 4.89 -9.87 23.26
CA PRO A 214 6.01 -8.93 23.21
C PRO A 214 6.28 -8.31 21.83
N SER A 215 5.52 -8.71 20.80
CA SER A 215 5.57 -8.16 19.44
C SER A 215 4.32 -7.35 19.05
N ALA A 216 3.37 -7.17 19.97
CA ALA A 216 2.16 -6.40 19.76
C ALA A 216 2.21 -5.07 20.54
N TYR A 217 2.03 -3.96 19.85
CA TYR A 217 2.04 -2.62 20.44
C TYR A 217 0.88 -2.46 21.44
N THR A 218 1.17 -2.12 22.70
CA THR A 218 0.19 -2.00 23.79
C THR A 218 0.07 -0.57 24.34
N TYR A 219 1.14 0.24 24.29
CA TYR A 219 1.13 1.63 24.77
C TYR A 219 2.26 2.49 24.15
N ALA A 220 2.09 3.81 24.21
CA ALA A 220 2.95 4.80 23.53
C ALA A 220 4.44 4.79 23.92
N PHE A 221 4.78 4.32 25.12
CA PHE A 221 6.16 4.31 25.63
C PHE A 221 6.69 2.89 25.89
N GLY A 222 6.05 1.89 25.28
CA GLY A 222 6.49 0.50 25.28
C GLY A 222 7.73 0.30 24.47
N ASP A 223 8.59 -0.59 24.95
CA ASP A 223 9.82 -0.98 24.26
C ASP A 223 9.50 -1.97 23.10
N ASN A 224 8.22 -2.33 22.93
CA ASN A 224 7.69 -3.35 22.03
C ASN A 224 6.94 -2.81 20.77
N ASN A 225 7.17 -1.55 20.37
CA ASN A 225 6.55 -0.96 19.16
C ASN A 225 7.18 -1.49 17.85
N ILE A 226 7.06 -2.80 17.61
CA ILE A 226 7.63 -3.47 16.43
C ILE A 226 6.78 -3.18 15.19
N ILE A 227 7.42 -2.62 14.16
CA ILE A 227 6.85 -2.45 12.82
C ILE A 227 7.57 -3.42 11.88
N PHE A 228 6.87 -4.47 11.44
CA PHE A 228 7.39 -5.46 10.52
C PHE A 228 7.44 -4.85 9.12
N THR A 229 8.62 -4.86 8.48
CA THR A 229 8.85 -4.20 7.19
C THR A 229 9.23 -5.21 6.13
N CYS A 230 8.58 -5.15 4.97
CA CYS A 230 8.56 -6.15 3.93
C CYS A 230 8.75 -5.54 2.54
N SER A 231 9.13 -6.38 1.57
CA SER A 231 9.08 -6.03 0.14
C SER A 231 7.67 -5.57 -0.26
N ASN A 232 7.57 -4.63 -1.21
CA ASN A 232 6.28 -4.24 -1.81
C ASN A 232 5.64 -5.34 -2.67
N THR A 233 6.34 -6.44 -2.92
CA THR A 233 5.82 -7.67 -3.58
C THR A 233 5.32 -8.72 -2.57
N THR A 234 5.29 -8.43 -1.28
CA THR A 234 4.84 -9.38 -0.26
C THR A 234 3.31 -9.45 -0.21
N ASN A 235 2.77 -10.67 -0.22
CA ASN A 235 1.38 -10.99 0.12
C ASN A 235 1.29 -11.44 1.58
N TYR A 236 0.11 -11.42 2.18
CA TYR A 236 -0.09 -11.72 3.59
C TYR A 236 -1.23 -12.69 3.82
N VAL A 237 -1.01 -13.69 4.67
CA VAL A 237 -2.08 -14.49 5.27
C VAL A 237 -2.35 -13.95 6.68
N ILE A 238 -3.60 -13.60 6.95
CA ILE A 238 -4.08 -13.04 8.21
C ILE A 238 -5.07 -14.03 8.81
N THR A 239 -4.68 -14.73 9.87
CA THR A 239 -5.48 -15.78 10.50
C THR A 239 -6.07 -15.28 11.82
N PHE A 240 -7.40 -15.27 11.93
CA PHE A 240 -8.11 -15.10 13.19
C PHE A 240 -8.31 -16.45 13.88
N CYS A 241 -8.06 -16.50 15.20
CA CYS A 241 -8.01 -17.71 16.02
C CYS A 241 -7.13 -18.87 15.46
N PRO A 242 -5.85 -18.63 15.11
CA PRO A 242 -4.93 -19.70 14.72
C PRO A 242 -4.90 -20.84 15.76
N SER A 243 -4.89 -22.08 15.28
CA SER A 243 -4.96 -23.29 16.12
C SER A 243 -3.70 -23.54 16.96
N SER A 244 -2.57 -22.98 16.54
CA SER A 244 -1.27 -23.05 17.21
C SER A 244 -0.37 -21.93 16.68
N ILE A 245 0.65 -21.55 17.44
CA ILE A 245 1.75 -20.74 16.91
C ILE A 245 2.52 -21.63 15.91
N PRO A 246 2.69 -21.24 14.63
CA PRO A 246 3.62 -21.94 13.75
C PRO A 246 5.03 -21.86 14.35
N ASN A 247 5.62 -23.02 14.67
CA ASN A 247 6.87 -23.06 15.43
C ASN A 247 8.06 -22.78 14.50
N ILE A 248 8.37 -21.51 14.24
CA ILE A 248 9.46 -21.07 13.36
C ILE A 248 10.81 -21.05 14.10
N THR A 249 11.17 -22.17 14.72
CA THR A 249 12.50 -22.41 15.32
C THR A 249 12.95 -23.85 15.06
N SER A 250 13.73 -24.01 13.99
CA SER A 250 14.67 -25.11 13.71
C SER A 250 14.23 -26.58 13.91
N SER A 251 13.84 -27.25 12.82
CA SER A 251 14.41 -28.56 12.45
C SER A 251 14.16 -28.94 10.99
N SER A 252 15.14 -29.62 10.37
CA SER A 252 15.11 -30.35 9.08
C SER A 252 14.47 -29.64 7.86
N MET A 253 15.20 -29.26 6.81
CA MET A 253 16.02 -30.15 5.97
C MET A 253 15.41 -31.54 5.80
N ALA A 254 14.25 -31.62 5.14
CA ALA A 254 13.88 -32.81 4.38
C ALA A 254 14.57 -32.71 2.99
N PRO A 255 15.40 -33.69 2.58
CA PRO A 255 15.92 -33.71 1.22
C PRO A 255 14.78 -33.81 0.20
N LEU A 256 14.82 -32.96 -0.83
CA LEU A 256 14.02 -33.19 -2.03
C LEU A 256 14.41 -34.55 -2.64
N PRO A 257 13.46 -35.38 -3.09
CA PRO A 257 13.80 -36.61 -3.79
C PRO A 257 14.54 -36.27 -5.09
N GLU A 258 15.71 -36.87 -5.28
CA GLU A 258 16.50 -36.69 -6.50
C GLU A 258 15.69 -37.11 -7.75
N PRO A 259 15.71 -36.32 -8.83
CA PRO A 259 15.16 -36.76 -10.10
C PRO A 259 16.04 -37.87 -10.67
N LYS A 260 15.52 -39.10 -10.73
CA LYS A 260 16.18 -40.19 -11.46
C LYS A 260 16.18 -39.87 -12.95
N ASP A 261 17.31 -39.39 -13.47
CA ASP A 261 17.58 -39.43 -14.90
C ASP A 261 17.77 -40.88 -15.35
N ASN A 262 16.82 -41.39 -16.15
CA ASN A 262 17.13 -42.18 -17.34
C ASN A 262 15.89 -42.36 -18.23
N SER A 263 15.73 -41.49 -19.24
CA SER A 263 15.15 -41.96 -20.50
C SER A 263 15.51 -41.07 -21.69
N GLN A 264 16.67 -41.32 -22.30
CA GLN A 264 16.93 -40.83 -23.66
C GLN A 264 16.02 -41.56 -24.67
N ARG A 265 14.87 -40.96 -25.01
CA ARG A 265 14.17 -41.26 -26.27
C ARG A 265 13.66 -40.02 -26.99
N LYS A 266 14.58 -39.46 -27.80
CA LYS A 266 14.35 -38.70 -29.04
C LYS A 266 13.08 -37.83 -29.12
N ILE A 267 13.23 -36.53 -28.83
CA ILE A 267 12.39 -35.49 -29.44
C ILE A 267 13.28 -34.66 -30.38
N LYS A 268 13.14 -34.89 -31.69
CA LYS A 268 13.68 -34.00 -32.73
C LYS A 268 12.61 -32.94 -33.04
N ALA A 269 13.08 -31.70 -33.23
CA ALA A 269 12.35 -30.55 -33.77
C ALA A 269 11.12 -30.06 -32.97
N ILE A 270 11.28 -28.93 -32.28
CA ILE A 270 10.74 -27.60 -32.64
C ILE A 270 11.68 -26.56 -32.02
N LEU A 271 12.72 -26.15 -32.76
CA LEU A 271 13.61 -25.04 -32.37
C LEU A 271 13.85 -24.17 -33.61
N GLY A 272 12.89 -23.28 -33.87
CA GLY A 272 12.91 -22.40 -35.05
C GLY A 272 11.97 -21.19 -34.96
N GLY A 273 10.86 -21.28 -34.21
CA GLY A 273 9.93 -20.15 -34.05
C GLY A 273 10.40 -19.05 -33.09
N LEU A 274 11.07 -19.42 -31.99
CA LEU A 274 11.32 -18.48 -30.88
C LEU A 274 12.40 -17.43 -31.21
N LEU A 275 13.45 -17.82 -31.93
CA LEU A 275 14.51 -16.89 -32.35
C LEU A 275 14.03 -15.89 -33.40
N ALA A 276 13.17 -16.30 -34.33
CA ALA A 276 12.61 -15.40 -35.35
C ALA A 276 11.76 -14.29 -34.72
N ALA A 277 10.90 -14.61 -33.74
CA ALA A 277 10.08 -13.62 -33.04
C ALA A 277 10.94 -12.60 -32.28
N VAL A 278 11.99 -13.04 -31.59
CA VAL A 278 12.92 -12.15 -30.87
C VAL A 278 13.70 -11.24 -31.82
N VAL A 279 14.18 -11.76 -32.96
CA VAL A 279 14.88 -10.97 -33.98
C VAL A 279 13.95 -9.92 -34.60
N VAL A 280 12.69 -10.25 -34.89
CA VAL A 280 11.68 -9.29 -35.39
C VAL A 280 11.38 -8.22 -34.34
N LEU A 281 11.30 -8.57 -33.05
CA LEU A 281 11.12 -7.61 -31.96
C LEU A 281 12.31 -6.63 -31.88
N ILE A 282 13.54 -7.12 -31.97
CA ILE A 282 14.74 -6.27 -31.95
C ILE A 282 14.78 -5.33 -33.17
N ILE A 283 14.51 -5.85 -34.37
CA ILE A 283 14.48 -5.05 -35.61
C ILE A 283 13.42 -3.95 -35.54
N THR A 284 12.21 -4.26 -35.05
CA THR A 284 11.13 -3.27 -34.93
C THR A 284 11.44 -2.17 -33.90
N VAL A 285 12.06 -2.52 -32.76
CA VAL A 285 12.54 -1.54 -31.78
C VAL A 285 13.64 -0.64 -32.38
N VAL A 286 14.62 -1.21 -33.08
CA VAL A 286 15.69 -0.43 -33.74
C VAL A 286 15.12 0.53 -34.78
N ILE A 287 14.19 0.09 -35.63
CA ILE A 287 13.52 0.96 -36.61
C ILE A 287 12.75 2.09 -35.91
N ALA A 288 12.02 1.80 -34.82
CA ALA A 288 11.28 2.81 -34.07
C ALA A 288 12.22 3.87 -33.45
N VAL A 289 13.37 3.48 -32.91
CA VAL A 289 14.39 4.39 -32.38
C VAL A 289 14.99 5.25 -33.50
N VAL A 290 15.35 4.67 -34.64
CA VAL A 290 15.90 5.40 -35.80
C VAL A 290 14.88 6.39 -36.38
N VAL A 291 13.60 6.02 -36.47
CA VAL A 291 12.52 6.92 -36.93
C VAL A 291 12.30 8.05 -35.93
N ARG A 292 12.30 7.80 -34.61
CA ARG A 292 12.25 8.86 -33.59
C ARG A 292 13.44 9.82 -33.70
N ALA A 293 14.66 9.30 -33.87
CA ALA A 293 15.87 10.12 -34.05
C ALA A 293 15.82 10.97 -35.34
N LYS A 294 15.34 10.40 -36.46
CA LYS A 294 15.14 11.14 -37.72
C LYS A 294 14.05 12.21 -37.59
N ASN A 295 12.93 11.92 -36.93
CA ASN A 295 11.87 12.92 -36.68
C ASN A 295 12.34 14.04 -35.73
N ALA A 296 13.16 13.73 -34.72
CA ALA A 296 13.77 14.74 -33.86
C ALA A 296 14.68 15.69 -34.67
N ARG A 297 15.56 15.15 -35.54
CA ARG A 297 16.39 15.96 -36.45
C ARG A 297 15.56 16.76 -37.46
N LYS A 298 14.46 16.21 -37.99
CA LYS A 298 13.57 16.95 -38.91
C LYS A 298 12.86 18.10 -38.18
N LYS A 299 12.54 17.93 -36.89
CA LYS A 299 11.94 18.97 -36.04
C LYS A 299 12.93 20.09 -35.69
N SER A 300 14.22 19.80 -35.49
CA SER A 300 15.23 20.83 -35.27
C SER A 300 15.47 21.68 -36.53
N VAL A 301 15.62 21.05 -37.70
CA VAL A 301 15.79 21.77 -38.99
C VAL A 301 14.61 22.69 -39.29
N PHE A 302 13.36 22.21 -39.09
CA PHE A 302 12.17 23.05 -39.28
C PHE A 302 12.07 24.22 -38.28
N SER A 303 12.62 24.07 -37.07
CA SER A 303 12.67 25.17 -36.08
C SER A 303 13.68 26.26 -36.47
N GLU A 304 14.77 25.86 -37.12
CA GLU A 304 15.87 26.76 -37.53
C GLU A 304 15.47 27.58 -38.77
N GLU A 305 14.80 26.97 -39.74
CA GLU A 305 14.28 27.65 -40.93
C GLU A 305 13.21 28.71 -40.58
N ASN A 306 12.29 28.38 -39.67
CA ASN A 306 11.27 29.31 -39.17
C ASN A 306 11.86 30.50 -38.39
N SER A 307 12.99 30.31 -37.70
CA SER A 307 13.65 31.39 -36.97
C SER A 307 14.49 32.30 -37.88
N GLN A 308 15.05 31.79 -38.98
CA GLN A 308 15.63 32.63 -40.03
C GLN A 308 14.58 33.47 -40.78
N MET A 309 13.42 32.89 -41.13
CA MET A 309 12.29 33.61 -41.74
C MET A 309 11.79 34.78 -40.87
N ARG A 310 11.71 34.60 -39.54
CA ARG A 310 11.36 35.67 -38.60
C ARG A 310 12.42 36.78 -38.49
N ARG A 311 13.71 36.48 -38.72
CA ARG A 311 14.77 37.50 -38.74
C ARG A 311 14.72 38.34 -40.02
N LYS A 312 14.52 37.74 -41.20
CA LYS A 312 14.39 38.48 -42.47
C LYS A 312 13.20 39.45 -42.47
N LYS A 313 12.04 39.05 -41.91
CA LYS A 313 10.88 39.96 -41.80
C LYS A 313 11.07 41.17 -40.87
N LYS A 314 12.08 41.17 -39.98
CA LYS A 314 12.36 42.29 -39.08
C LYS A 314 13.32 43.34 -39.64
N SER A 315 14.07 43.07 -40.72
CA SER A 315 15.04 44.04 -41.27
C SER A 315 14.49 44.95 -42.37
N GLN A 316 13.21 44.79 -42.77
CA GLN A 316 12.61 45.53 -43.88
C GLN A 316 11.58 46.59 -43.44
N SER A 317 11.61 46.97 -42.16
CA SER A 317 10.66 47.92 -41.56
C SER A 317 11.34 48.87 -40.57
N TYR A 318 12.44 49.50 -40.98
CA TYR A 318 13.02 50.69 -40.34
C TYR A 318 13.48 51.67 -41.43
N ILE A 319 12.65 52.67 -41.70
CA ILE A 319 13.02 53.91 -42.41
C ILE A 319 13.20 54.97 -41.31
N PRO A 320 14.29 55.76 -41.31
CA PRO A 320 14.61 56.63 -40.18
C PRO A 320 13.75 57.92 -40.18
N MET A 321 13.24 58.31 -39.00
CA MET A 321 12.89 59.71 -38.74
C MET A 321 14.16 60.44 -38.31
N ILE A 322 14.59 61.40 -39.14
CA ILE A 322 15.73 62.27 -38.86
C ILE A 322 15.23 63.41 -37.96
N SER A 323 15.93 63.65 -36.85
CA SER A 323 15.69 64.78 -35.95
C SER A 323 16.30 66.07 -36.52
N GLU A 324 15.60 67.20 -36.39
CA GLU A 324 16.00 68.52 -36.92
C GLU A 324 17.33 69.06 -36.36
N SER A 325 17.92 68.37 -35.38
CA SER A 325 19.19 68.71 -34.73
C SER A 325 20.45 68.54 -35.59
N GLU A 326 20.44 67.75 -36.68
CA GLU A 326 21.63 67.54 -37.51
C GLU A 326 21.78 68.54 -38.68
N LEU A 327 20.70 69.19 -39.13
CA LEU A 327 20.76 70.08 -40.30
C LEU A 327 21.47 71.43 -40.02
N LEU A 328 21.56 71.84 -38.75
CA LEU A 328 22.19 73.09 -38.33
C LEU A 328 23.71 72.98 -38.11
N LEU A 329 24.25 71.77 -37.84
CA LEU A 329 25.70 71.59 -37.66
C LEU A 329 26.48 71.58 -38.99
N SER A 330 25.85 71.17 -40.10
CA SER A 330 26.49 71.12 -41.42
C SER A 330 26.74 72.51 -42.02
N ILE A 331 25.98 73.53 -41.62
CA ILE A 331 26.07 74.89 -42.18
C ILE A 331 27.19 75.70 -41.52
N LEU A 332 27.42 75.54 -40.21
CA LEU A 332 28.49 76.28 -39.50
C LEU A 332 29.91 75.86 -39.90
N PHE A 333 30.14 74.61 -40.32
CA PHE A 333 31.45 74.19 -40.82
C PHE A 333 31.81 74.72 -42.22
N CYS A 334 30.85 75.30 -42.94
CA CYS A 334 31.06 75.76 -44.32
C CYS A 334 31.57 77.22 -44.42
N HIS A 335 31.55 78.00 -43.33
CA HIS A 335 31.91 79.43 -43.36
C HIS A 335 33.30 79.77 -42.78
N LEU A 336 34.03 78.79 -42.23
CA LEU A 336 35.35 78.96 -41.61
C LEU A 336 36.53 78.42 -42.44
N LYS A 337 36.33 78.17 -43.74
CA LYS A 337 37.41 77.73 -44.64
C LYS A 337 37.41 78.43 -46.01
N LYS A 338 37.14 79.75 -45.94
CA LYS A 338 37.49 80.76 -46.94
C LYS A 338 37.70 82.12 -46.25
N GLN A 339 38.53 83.06 -46.73
CA GLN A 339 39.65 82.98 -47.70
C GLN A 339 39.41 82.11 -48.95
#